data_AF-A0A3B7QXF4-F1
#
_entry.id   AF-A0A3B7QXF4-F1
#
_cell.length_a   1.000
_cell.length_b   1.000
_cell.length_c   1.000
_cell.angle_alpha   90.00
_cell.angle_beta   90.00
_cell.angle_gamma   90.00
#
_symmetry.space_group_name_H-M   'P 1'
#
loop_
_entity.id
_entity.type
_entity.pdbx_description
1 polymer ?
#
loop_
_entity_poly.entity_id
_entity_poly.type
_entity_poly.pdbx_seq_one_letter_code
_entity_poly.pdbx_strand_id
1 'polypeptide(L)'
;MATLDLDKLISLPADTGQTKPSSTLAWCLSKHSGGPCPDDGRNIWLTGLALFCNEQGVPEAELLDWALSHPPLATHREDRIRTTIRGNYTRHSAAFASKAYRDSVSYGVDTTTSALLPNQTEASPFANTPIIPGDVYASLPPLLLEVVAPFHSGRERDVVLTGALAVLSGCAPGVWGTYGDSRHGTNLFAFIVAPPASGKGNMRWARALATPAHQARVLESQQAHDQYTLELAAYEAAKRLAPKGAAPPTSPVVPPFRLLIIPGNNSAAGILKTLYHNDGHGIICESEADTLSGALKQDWGNFSDLLRKAFHHEPASVNRKTNSEYLEVVRPCLSIALTGTPGQVVGLIPTAENGLFSRFLFYCYDSPAVWRDVGPTAGREDLDRYFASLGKRVHKMMSLVQPPNPDGTGGLQAQLAQAQWEAINATGHRWLSRAKALPEADGAASIVFRMGLSMFRVAMLLALLRAYDQGHRLNGQLPMEDRDLTTALALGDVYLSHSLVLLDRMPSSASGLTAPRSKWADKAEQQERVKELHSQGLSVRTIAERTGLGKSTVDRWLK
;
A
#
# COMPACT_ATOMS: atom_id res chain seq x y z
N MET A 1 -16.23 36.83 -65.76
CA MET A 1 -14.84 36.31 -65.84
C MET A 1 -14.09 36.87 -64.64
N ALA A 2 -13.53 36.12 -63.71
CA ALA A 2 -13.35 34.69 -63.60
C ALA A 2 -13.07 34.35 -62.11
N THR A 3 -13.93 33.49 -61.54
CA THR A 3 -13.61 32.32 -60.70
C THR A 3 -12.53 32.41 -59.62
N LEU A 4 -13.00 32.26 -58.37
CA LEU A 4 -12.25 31.78 -57.21
C LEU A 4 -11.64 30.40 -57.50
N ASP A 5 -10.35 30.23 -57.20
CA ASP A 5 -9.69 28.93 -57.13
C ASP A 5 -9.26 28.69 -55.67
N LEU A 6 -9.87 27.68 -55.07
CA LEU A 6 -9.88 27.38 -53.65
C LEU A 6 -9.10 26.08 -53.44
N ASP A 7 -7.85 26.05 -53.89
CA ASP A 7 -6.95 24.90 -53.72
C ASP A 7 -5.47 25.36 -53.74
N LYS A 8 -4.94 25.74 -52.57
CA LYS A 8 -3.50 25.68 -52.20
C LYS A 8 -3.28 26.26 -50.80
N LEU A 9 -3.55 25.44 -49.79
CA LEU A 9 -2.98 25.61 -48.45
C LEU A 9 -2.78 24.22 -47.83
N ILE A 10 -1.80 23.48 -48.36
CA ILE A 10 -1.20 22.34 -47.68
C ILE A 10 -0.03 22.90 -46.88
N SER A 11 -0.20 22.95 -45.56
CA SER A 11 0.84 23.27 -44.59
C SER A 11 1.96 22.23 -44.64
N LEU A 12 3.20 22.68 -44.85
CA LEU A 12 4.41 21.91 -44.57
C LEU A 12 4.49 21.63 -43.05
N PRO A 13 4.78 20.40 -42.61
CA PRO A 13 5.00 20.13 -41.19
C PRO A 13 6.34 20.74 -40.74
N ALA A 14 6.32 21.37 -39.56
CA ALA A 14 7.50 21.90 -38.89
C ALA A 14 8.46 20.76 -38.50
N ASP A 15 9.66 20.80 -39.07
CA ASP A 15 10.78 19.94 -38.75
C ASP A 15 11.40 20.36 -37.41
N THR A 16 11.22 19.54 -36.37
CA THR A 16 11.94 19.66 -35.10
C THR A 16 12.65 18.34 -34.75
N GLY A 17 13.11 17.57 -35.75
CA GLY A 17 14.00 16.43 -35.54
C GLY A 17 15.45 16.87 -35.72
N GLN A 18 16.33 16.65 -34.73
CA GLN A 18 17.76 16.81 -34.97
C GLN A 18 18.18 15.97 -36.18
N THR A 19 18.87 16.60 -37.14
CA THR A 19 19.39 15.95 -38.35
C THR A 19 20.22 14.72 -38.00
N LYS A 20 20.04 13.62 -38.73
CA LYS A 20 20.76 12.35 -38.53
C LYS A 20 22.28 12.60 -38.38
N PRO A 21 22.93 12.13 -37.30
CA PRO A 21 24.37 12.31 -37.10
C PRO A 21 25.17 11.60 -38.21
N SER A 22 26.35 12.11 -38.54
CA SER A 22 27.22 11.57 -39.61
C SER A 22 27.66 10.13 -39.37
N SER A 23 27.78 9.71 -38.10
CA SER A 23 27.86 8.31 -37.69
C SER A 23 26.85 8.05 -36.58
N THR A 24 25.84 7.24 -36.90
CA THR A 24 24.78 6.85 -35.96
C THR A 24 25.36 6.02 -34.81
N LEU A 25 26.30 5.11 -35.08
CA LEU A 25 26.94 4.31 -34.03
C LEU A 25 27.77 5.17 -33.08
N ALA A 26 28.59 6.09 -33.59
CA ALA A 26 29.39 6.98 -32.74
C ALA A 26 28.50 7.84 -31.82
N TRP A 27 27.38 8.33 -32.35
CA TRP A 27 26.39 9.05 -31.56
C TRP A 27 25.78 8.16 -30.47
N CYS A 28 25.33 6.94 -30.82
CA CYS A 28 24.78 6.00 -29.84
C CYS A 28 25.77 5.68 -28.72
N LEU A 29 27.05 5.46 -29.03
CA LEU A 29 28.10 5.20 -28.06
C LEU A 29 28.34 6.38 -27.12
N SER A 30 28.27 7.62 -27.64
CA SER A 30 28.42 8.83 -26.82
C SER A 30 27.23 9.09 -25.87
N LYS A 31 26.05 8.54 -26.19
CA LYS A 31 24.80 8.80 -25.46
C LYS A 31 24.31 7.62 -24.61
N HIS A 32 24.89 6.44 -24.78
CA HIS A 32 24.55 5.27 -23.98
C HIS A 32 24.91 5.51 -22.51
N SER A 33 23.88 5.71 -21.68
CA SER A 33 23.96 6.10 -20.27
C SER A 33 24.56 5.05 -19.33
N GLY A 34 25.06 3.92 -19.86
CA GLY A 34 25.70 2.85 -19.09
C GLY A 34 27.18 3.08 -18.75
N GLY A 35 27.79 4.21 -19.13
CA GLY A 35 29.22 4.46 -18.93
C GLY A 35 30.13 3.48 -19.72
N PRO A 36 31.46 3.47 -19.49
CA PRO A 36 32.35 2.48 -20.10
C PRO A 36 31.92 1.05 -19.71
N CYS A 37 32.13 0.09 -20.60
CA CYS A 37 31.72 -1.30 -20.38
C CYS A 37 32.34 -1.85 -19.07
N PRO A 38 31.52 -2.28 -18.09
CA PRO A 38 32.00 -2.73 -16.78
C PRO A 38 32.64 -4.12 -16.85
N ASP A 39 33.49 -4.47 -15.87
CA ASP A 39 34.14 -5.79 -15.83
C ASP A 39 33.18 -6.94 -15.52
N ASP A 40 32.16 -6.67 -14.71
CA ASP A 40 31.03 -7.57 -14.43
C ASP A 40 29.74 -6.97 -15.03
N GLY A 41 28.83 -7.80 -15.54
CA GLY A 41 27.60 -7.36 -16.18
C GLY A 41 27.71 -6.96 -17.67
N ARG A 42 28.83 -7.28 -18.34
CA ARG A 42 29.08 -6.98 -19.78
C ARG A 42 27.93 -7.34 -20.71
N ASN A 43 27.26 -8.47 -20.47
CA ASN A 43 26.15 -8.92 -21.30
C ASN A 43 24.88 -8.06 -21.13
N ILE A 44 24.61 -7.60 -19.91
CA ILE A 44 23.49 -6.71 -19.61
C ILE A 44 23.75 -5.34 -20.25
N TRP A 45 24.97 -4.83 -20.09
CA TRP A 45 25.41 -3.60 -20.73
C TRP A 45 25.32 -3.67 -22.27
N LEU A 46 25.80 -4.78 -22.86
CA LEU A 46 25.73 -5.01 -24.31
C LEU A 46 24.29 -5.15 -24.82
N THR A 47 23.40 -5.73 -24.02
CA THR A 47 21.97 -5.82 -24.34
C THR A 47 21.32 -4.43 -24.38
N GLY A 48 21.61 -3.57 -23.39
CA GLY A 48 21.14 -2.18 -23.37
C GLY A 48 21.64 -1.39 -24.59
N LEU A 49 22.91 -1.53 -24.92
CA LEU A 49 23.51 -0.87 -26.08
C LEU A 49 22.90 -1.38 -27.40
N ALA A 50 22.69 -2.69 -27.55
CA ALA A 50 22.10 -3.27 -28.76
C ALA A 50 20.66 -2.80 -28.99
N LEU A 51 19.84 -2.73 -27.94
CA LEU A 51 18.47 -2.20 -28.03
C LEU A 51 18.46 -0.73 -28.43
N PHE A 52 19.32 0.07 -27.80
CA PHE A 52 19.43 1.50 -28.12
C PHE A 52 19.92 1.72 -29.56
N CYS A 53 20.98 1.04 -29.99
CA CYS A 53 21.51 1.11 -31.35
C CYS A 53 20.49 0.67 -32.40
N ASN A 54 19.73 -0.40 -32.13
CA ASN A 54 18.65 -0.87 -33.00
C ASN A 54 17.59 0.22 -33.18
N GLU A 55 17.13 0.83 -32.10
CA GLU A 55 16.09 1.85 -32.14
C GLU A 55 16.50 3.15 -32.84
N GLN A 56 17.79 3.47 -32.83
CA GLN A 56 18.38 4.64 -33.51
C GLN A 56 18.82 4.34 -34.95
N GLY A 57 18.66 3.09 -35.41
CA GLY A 57 18.91 2.69 -36.80
C GLY A 57 20.36 2.34 -37.14
N VAL A 58 21.17 1.92 -36.15
CA VAL A 58 22.52 1.38 -36.41
C VAL A 58 22.39 -0.03 -37.00
N PRO A 59 22.93 -0.31 -38.20
CA PRO A 59 22.94 -1.65 -38.77
C PRO A 59 23.57 -2.70 -37.84
N GLU A 60 22.97 -3.90 -37.78
CA GLU A 60 23.45 -5.00 -36.92
C GLU A 60 24.95 -5.30 -37.13
N ALA A 61 25.37 -5.37 -38.41
CA ALA A 61 26.76 -5.64 -38.78
C ALA A 61 27.73 -4.58 -38.25
N GLU A 62 27.33 -3.31 -38.27
CA GLU A 62 28.17 -2.18 -37.82
C GLU A 62 28.39 -2.23 -36.30
N LEU A 63 27.34 -2.51 -35.52
CA LEU A 63 27.47 -2.68 -34.07
C LEU A 63 28.27 -3.95 -33.73
N LEU A 64 28.09 -5.02 -34.49
CA LEU A 64 28.79 -6.28 -34.27
C LEU A 64 30.30 -6.16 -34.53
N ASP A 65 30.70 -5.52 -35.63
CA ASP A 65 32.11 -5.29 -35.96
C ASP A 65 32.80 -4.40 -34.92
N TRP A 66 32.09 -3.38 -34.42
CA TRP A 66 32.57 -2.55 -33.31
C TRP A 66 32.71 -3.37 -32.02
N ALA A 67 31.70 -4.16 -31.65
CA ALA A 67 31.71 -4.93 -30.40
C ALA A 67 32.82 -6.00 -30.36
N LEU A 68 33.14 -6.60 -31.51
CA LEU A 68 34.22 -7.59 -31.64
C LEU A 68 35.62 -6.98 -31.61
N SER A 69 35.75 -5.71 -31.99
CA SER A 69 37.02 -4.97 -31.97
C SER A 69 37.24 -4.12 -30.71
N HIS A 70 36.23 -4.02 -29.82
CA HIS A 70 36.30 -3.21 -28.60
C HIS A 70 37.03 -3.96 -27.46
N PRO A 71 38.17 -3.47 -26.93
CA PRO A 71 39.01 -4.22 -25.99
C PRO A 71 38.31 -4.74 -24.71
N PRO A 72 37.38 -3.99 -24.05
CA PRO A 72 36.62 -4.48 -22.90
C PRO A 72 35.64 -5.64 -23.20
N LEU A 73 35.22 -5.78 -24.47
CA LEU A 73 34.31 -6.83 -24.92
C LEU A 73 35.07 -7.98 -25.61
N ALA A 74 36.25 -7.72 -26.16
CA ALA A 74 37.10 -8.73 -26.81
C ALA A 74 37.62 -9.82 -25.85
N THR A 75 37.63 -9.56 -24.54
CA THR A 75 37.89 -10.58 -23.51
C THR A 75 36.70 -11.50 -23.27
N HIS A 76 35.53 -11.21 -23.85
CA HIS A 76 34.34 -12.06 -23.81
C HIS A 76 34.33 -13.04 -24.98
N ARG A 77 33.56 -14.12 -24.86
CA ARG A 77 33.50 -15.19 -25.84
C ARG A 77 32.69 -14.69 -27.05
N GLU A 78 33.30 -14.73 -28.24
CA GLU A 78 32.75 -14.16 -29.47
C GLU A 78 31.33 -14.69 -29.80
N ASP A 79 31.07 -15.97 -29.52
CA ASP A 79 29.76 -16.63 -29.65
C ASP A 79 28.67 -15.91 -28.85
N ARG A 80 28.98 -15.42 -27.64
CA ARG A 80 28.04 -14.70 -26.78
C ARG A 80 27.74 -13.28 -27.25
N ILE A 81 28.74 -12.56 -27.76
CA ILE A 81 28.54 -11.22 -28.34
C ILE A 81 27.61 -11.32 -29.54
N ARG A 82 27.90 -12.25 -30.47
CA ARG A 82 27.07 -12.51 -31.65
C ARG A 82 25.65 -12.89 -31.27
N THR A 83 25.48 -13.81 -30.31
CA THR A 83 24.16 -14.27 -29.87
C THR A 83 23.33 -13.14 -29.25
N THR A 84 23.96 -12.26 -28.47
CA THR A 84 23.29 -11.15 -27.78
C THR A 84 22.83 -10.08 -28.76
N ILE A 85 23.70 -9.65 -29.67
CA ILE A 85 23.36 -8.60 -30.64
C ILE A 85 22.28 -9.12 -31.62
N ARG A 86 22.50 -10.29 -32.24
CA ARG A 86 21.53 -10.89 -33.16
C ARG A 86 20.19 -11.17 -32.50
N GLY A 87 20.22 -11.67 -31.26
CA GLY A 87 19.02 -11.97 -30.49
C GLY A 87 18.16 -10.72 -30.28
N ASN A 88 18.78 -9.59 -29.92
CA ASN A 88 18.06 -8.33 -29.71
C ASN A 88 17.55 -7.73 -31.04
N TYR A 89 18.37 -7.70 -32.09
CA TYR A 89 17.97 -7.19 -33.40
C TYR A 89 16.85 -8.03 -34.05
N THR A 90 16.86 -9.35 -33.84
CA THR A 90 15.79 -10.24 -34.32
C THR A 90 14.50 -10.04 -33.53
N ARG A 91 14.57 -10.01 -32.19
CA ARG A 91 13.39 -9.86 -31.31
C ARG A 91 12.76 -8.48 -31.40
N HIS A 92 13.55 -7.45 -31.70
CA HIS A 92 13.11 -6.05 -31.75
C HIS A 92 13.23 -5.46 -33.16
N SER A 93 13.11 -6.27 -34.21
CA SER A 93 13.24 -5.83 -35.61
C SER A 93 12.26 -4.71 -35.99
N ALA A 94 11.04 -4.74 -35.45
CA ALA A 94 10.03 -3.71 -35.65
C ALA A 94 10.40 -2.34 -35.04
N ALA A 95 11.36 -2.30 -34.12
CA ALA A 95 11.84 -1.08 -33.49
C ALA A 95 13.04 -0.46 -34.24
N PHE A 96 13.55 -1.08 -35.31
CA PHE A 96 14.72 -0.58 -36.04
C PHE A 96 14.46 0.82 -36.61
N ALA A 97 15.33 1.78 -36.29
CA ALA A 97 15.21 3.19 -36.68
C ALA A 97 13.86 3.86 -36.31
N SER A 98 13.18 3.34 -35.27
CA SER A 98 11.86 3.84 -34.85
C SER A 98 11.92 5.10 -33.98
N LYS A 99 13.08 5.43 -33.40
CA LYS A 99 13.24 6.57 -32.48
C LYS A 99 14.07 7.69 -33.12
N ALA A 100 13.62 8.93 -32.91
CA ALA A 100 14.36 10.12 -33.31
C ALA A 100 15.53 10.41 -32.36
N TYR A 101 16.60 11.04 -32.88
CA TYR A 101 17.76 11.47 -32.10
C TYR A 101 17.34 12.52 -31.06
N ARG A 102 17.44 12.17 -29.78
CA ARG A 102 17.14 13.05 -28.63
C ARG A 102 18.16 12.80 -27.52
N ASP A 103 18.48 13.85 -26.77
CA ASP A 103 19.39 13.75 -25.63
C ASP A 103 18.69 13.10 -24.42
N SER A 104 19.32 12.03 -23.90
CA SER A 104 19.01 11.25 -22.68
C SER A 104 17.81 10.28 -22.75
N VAL A 105 18.10 8.98 -22.70
CA VAL A 105 17.15 7.92 -22.30
C VAL A 105 17.89 6.86 -21.48
N SER A 106 17.48 6.69 -20.23
CA SER A 106 17.86 5.58 -19.37
C SER A 106 17.05 4.33 -19.74
N TYR A 107 17.69 3.31 -20.34
CA TYR A 107 17.05 2.02 -20.61
C TYR A 107 17.06 1.14 -19.36
N GLY A 108 15.92 1.09 -18.66
CA GLY A 108 15.55 -0.03 -17.80
C GLY A 108 14.77 -1.04 -18.63
N VAL A 109 15.15 -2.32 -18.58
CA VAL A 109 14.54 -3.42 -19.34
C VAL A 109 13.07 -3.62 -18.93
N ASP A 110 12.20 -3.65 -19.95
CA ASP A 110 10.74 -3.76 -19.90
C ASP A 110 10.19 -5.05 -19.27
N THR A 111 8.95 -4.95 -18.78
CA THR A 111 7.92 -5.93 -19.18
C THR A 111 6.60 -5.19 -19.45
N THR A 112 6.25 -5.18 -20.74
CA THR A 112 5.02 -4.75 -21.45
C THR A 112 3.71 -4.98 -20.68
N THR A 113 2.70 -4.10 -20.71
CA THR A 113 2.00 -3.55 -21.89
C THR A 113 1.19 -2.32 -21.47
N SER A 114 1.40 -1.15 -22.07
CA SER A 114 0.42 -0.05 -22.06
C SER A 114 0.45 0.64 -23.41
N ALA A 115 -0.66 0.57 -24.14
CA ALA A 115 -0.87 1.32 -25.36
C ALA A 115 -0.82 2.82 -25.04
N LEU A 116 0.04 3.57 -25.75
CA LEU A 116 0.15 5.03 -25.63
C LEU A 116 -0.88 5.70 -26.54
N LEU A 117 -1.88 6.34 -25.91
CA LEU A 117 -2.59 7.48 -26.47
C LEU A 117 -1.66 8.72 -26.46
N PRO A 118 -1.88 9.70 -27.35
CA PRO A 118 -0.92 10.75 -27.66
C PRO A 118 -0.76 11.81 -26.56
N ASN A 119 0.50 12.25 -26.48
CA ASN A 119 1.08 13.30 -25.65
C ASN A 119 0.25 14.59 -25.60
N GLN A 120 -0.47 14.82 -24.50
CA GLN A 120 -0.78 16.16 -24.01
C GLN A 120 0.20 16.50 -22.89
N THR A 121 0.63 17.75 -22.82
CA THR A 121 1.43 18.31 -21.74
C THR A 121 0.58 18.33 -20.45
N GLU A 122 0.35 17.18 -19.84
CA GLU A 122 -0.48 17.09 -18.63
C GLU A 122 0.34 17.54 -17.42
N ALA A 123 -0.18 18.56 -16.72
CA ALA A 123 0.24 18.88 -15.36
C ALA A 123 0.24 17.61 -14.50
N SER A 124 1.15 17.48 -13.53
CA SER A 124 1.23 16.26 -12.72
C SER A 124 -0.14 15.88 -12.16
N PRO A 125 -0.49 14.59 -12.15
CA PRO A 125 -1.84 14.13 -11.81
C PRO A 125 -2.28 14.51 -10.40
N PHE A 126 -1.37 14.86 -9.49
CA PHE A 126 -1.65 15.32 -8.12
C PHE A 126 -1.12 16.74 -7.84
N ALA A 127 -0.76 17.52 -8.87
CA ALA A 127 -0.24 18.88 -8.71
C ALA A 127 -1.20 19.81 -7.95
N ASN A 128 -2.51 19.61 -8.14
CA ASN A 128 -3.56 20.50 -7.63
C ASN A 128 -4.30 19.94 -6.41
N THR A 129 -3.79 18.89 -5.75
CA THR A 129 -4.44 18.37 -4.54
C THR A 129 -4.29 19.35 -3.38
N PRO A 130 -5.30 19.52 -2.51
CA PRO A 130 -5.22 20.46 -1.40
C PRO A 130 -4.13 20.06 -0.39
N ILE A 131 -3.68 21.02 0.41
CA ILE A 131 -2.90 20.79 1.63
C ILE A 131 -3.80 20.97 2.85
N ILE A 132 -3.39 20.44 4.00
CA ILE A 132 -4.10 20.67 5.25
C ILE A 132 -3.97 22.16 5.62
N PRO A 133 -5.10 22.88 5.82
CA PRO A 133 -5.05 24.31 6.08
C PRO A 133 -4.51 24.63 7.49
N GLY A 134 -3.97 25.85 7.66
CA GLY A 134 -3.24 26.27 8.86
C GLY A 134 -4.09 26.32 10.14
N ASP A 135 -5.40 26.54 10.00
CA ASP A 135 -6.38 26.54 11.08
C ASP A 135 -6.55 25.14 11.71
N VAL A 136 -6.49 24.08 10.89
CA VAL A 136 -6.46 22.69 11.38
C VAL A 136 -5.26 22.50 12.29
N TYR A 137 -4.08 22.96 11.87
CA TYR A 137 -2.86 22.88 12.68
C TYR A 137 -2.97 23.65 14.00
N ALA A 138 -3.57 24.84 13.98
CA ALA A 138 -3.77 25.65 15.17
C ALA A 138 -4.74 25.02 16.19
N SER A 139 -5.59 24.09 15.74
CA SER A 139 -6.61 23.42 16.57
C SER A 139 -6.19 22.01 17.05
N LEU A 140 -5.02 21.52 16.61
CA LEU A 140 -4.51 20.21 17.01
C LEU A 140 -4.24 20.11 18.53
N PRO A 141 -4.40 18.91 19.12
CA PRO A 141 -3.89 18.65 20.46
C PRO A 141 -2.38 18.93 20.55
N PRO A 142 -1.87 19.39 21.71
CA PRO A 142 -0.44 19.69 21.90
C PRO A 142 0.49 18.57 21.41
N LEU A 143 0.19 17.31 21.73
CA LEU A 143 0.98 16.17 21.26
C LEU A 143 1.11 16.11 19.73
N LEU A 144 0.02 16.34 18.99
CA LEU A 144 0.07 16.33 17.51
C LEU A 144 0.77 17.57 16.94
N LEU A 145 0.64 18.71 17.62
CA LEU A 145 1.36 19.92 17.22
C LEU A 145 2.88 19.73 17.36
N GLU A 146 3.33 19.11 18.45
CA GLU A 146 4.73 18.72 18.66
C GLU A 146 5.20 17.71 17.59
N VAL A 147 4.36 16.73 17.24
CA VAL A 147 4.67 15.76 16.17
C VAL A 147 4.97 16.44 14.83
N VAL A 148 4.25 17.51 14.47
CA VAL A 148 4.42 18.17 13.16
C VAL A 148 5.40 19.35 13.18
N ALA A 149 5.74 19.87 14.36
CA ALA A 149 6.59 21.05 14.53
C ALA A 149 7.96 20.98 13.83
N PRO A 150 8.66 19.82 13.76
CA PRO A 150 9.97 19.74 13.09
C PRO A 150 9.92 19.89 11.55
N PHE A 151 8.74 19.82 10.95
CA PHE A 151 8.57 19.81 9.50
C PHE A 151 8.14 21.18 8.98
N HIS A 152 8.83 21.67 7.97
CA HIS A 152 8.69 23.05 7.51
C HIS A 152 7.85 23.16 6.23
N SER A 153 7.87 22.13 5.39
CA SER A 153 7.03 22.06 4.19
C SER A 153 5.59 21.66 4.56
N GLY A 154 4.60 22.28 3.92
CA GLY A 154 3.19 21.88 4.06
C GLY A 154 2.99 20.38 3.82
N ARG A 155 3.49 19.85 2.69
CA ARG A 155 3.36 18.42 2.36
C ARG A 155 4.03 17.50 3.39
N GLU A 156 5.18 17.88 3.94
CA GLU A 156 5.84 17.06 4.96
C GLU A 156 5.04 17.00 6.26
N ARG A 157 4.47 18.13 6.69
CA ARG A 157 3.58 18.17 7.85
C ARG A 157 2.33 17.33 7.61
N ASP A 158 1.74 17.40 6.43
CA ASP A 158 0.55 16.62 6.08
C ASP A 158 0.82 15.11 6.09
N VAL A 159 1.97 14.68 5.54
CA VAL A 159 2.42 13.28 5.55
C VAL A 159 2.58 12.76 6.97
N VAL A 160 3.28 13.50 7.82
CA VAL A 160 3.52 13.09 9.20
C VAL A 160 2.23 13.10 10.01
N LEU A 161 1.38 14.11 9.86
CA LEU A 161 0.09 14.18 10.54
C LEU A 161 -0.82 13.03 10.14
N THR A 162 -0.96 12.77 8.84
CA THR A 162 -1.81 11.68 8.31
C THR A 162 -1.32 10.32 8.80
N GLY A 163 -0.01 10.08 8.76
CA GLY A 163 0.59 8.87 9.32
C GLY A 163 0.38 8.76 10.84
N ALA A 164 0.55 9.86 11.57
CA ALA A 164 0.40 9.89 13.03
C ALA A 164 -1.04 9.61 13.45
N LEU A 165 -2.04 10.19 12.78
CA LEU A 165 -3.46 9.88 13.01
C LEU A 165 -3.73 8.39 12.84
N ALA A 166 -3.23 7.78 11.76
CA ALA A 166 -3.42 6.35 11.52
C ALA A 166 -2.71 5.47 12.57
N VAL A 167 -1.45 5.76 12.92
CA VAL A 167 -0.72 4.98 13.93
C VAL A 167 -1.34 5.14 15.32
N LEU A 168 -1.57 6.38 15.76
CA LEU A 168 -2.12 6.67 17.09
C LEU A 168 -3.55 6.15 17.25
N SER A 169 -4.31 6.04 16.15
CA SER A 169 -5.65 5.44 16.19
C SER A 169 -5.65 3.97 16.68
N GLY A 170 -4.54 3.25 16.51
CA GLY A 170 -4.34 1.90 17.04
C GLY A 170 -3.71 1.85 18.43
N CYS A 171 -3.28 3.00 18.95
CA CYS A 171 -2.76 3.16 20.31
C CYS A 171 -3.87 3.42 21.35
N ALA A 172 -5.14 3.51 20.95
CA ALA A 172 -6.25 3.83 21.84
C ALA A 172 -7.29 2.69 21.95
N PRO A 173 -6.91 1.46 22.33
CA PRO A 173 -7.81 0.29 22.33
C PRO A 173 -9.00 0.45 23.28
N GLY A 174 -8.90 1.31 24.30
CA GLY A 174 -9.96 1.59 25.26
C GLY A 174 -11.00 2.62 24.84
N VAL A 175 -10.78 3.37 23.74
CA VAL A 175 -11.72 4.41 23.32
C VAL A 175 -12.75 3.85 22.36
N TRP A 176 -14.01 4.22 22.59
CA TRP A 176 -15.10 3.82 21.72
C TRP A 176 -16.24 4.84 21.70
N GLY A 177 -17.05 4.81 20.66
CA GLY A 177 -18.27 5.60 20.54
C GLY A 177 -19.30 4.90 19.67
N THR A 178 -20.55 5.35 19.74
CA THR A 178 -21.63 4.80 18.92
C THR A 178 -21.83 5.65 17.67
N TYR A 179 -21.82 5.02 16.50
CA TYR A 179 -22.09 5.66 15.21
C TYR A 179 -22.96 4.72 14.38
N GLY A 180 -24.12 5.21 13.90
CA GLY A 180 -25.06 4.39 13.12
C GLY A 180 -25.46 3.09 13.84
N ASP A 181 -25.89 3.21 15.10
CA ASP A 181 -26.35 2.12 15.97
C ASP A 181 -25.30 1.05 16.32
N SER A 182 -24.04 1.22 15.89
CA SER A 182 -22.95 0.29 16.18
C SER A 182 -21.83 0.98 16.95
N ARG A 183 -21.11 0.18 17.75
CA ARG A 183 -19.94 0.64 18.49
C ARG A 183 -18.72 0.62 17.59
N HIS A 184 -17.96 1.71 17.59
CA HIS A 184 -16.70 1.84 16.85
C HIS A 184 -15.56 2.29 17.77
N GLY A 185 -14.36 1.72 17.55
CA GLY A 185 -13.11 2.23 18.12
C GLY A 185 -12.50 3.30 17.21
N THR A 186 -11.34 3.83 17.57
CA THR A 186 -10.66 4.93 16.87
C THR A 186 -9.99 4.54 15.55
N ASN A 187 -9.89 3.25 15.23
CA ASN A 187 -8.96 2.73 14.21
C ASN A 187 -9.16 3.29 12.78
N LEU A 188 -8.08 3.76 12.17
CA LEU A 188 -8.05 4.37 10.83
C LEU A 188 -7.18 3.59 9.86
N PHE A 189 -7.56 3.62 8.58
CA PHE A 189 -6.69 3.23 7.47
C PHE A 189 -6.29 4.48 6.70
N ALA A 190 -5.00 4.71 6.49
CA ALA A 190 -4.48 5.82 5.72
C ALA A 190 -3.44 5.34 4.71
N PHE A 191 -3.46 5.97 3.53
CA PHE A 191 -2.54 5.67 2.44
C PHE A 191 -2.04 6.97 1.80
N ILE A 192 -0.76 7.25 2.03
CA ILE A 192 -0.06 8.41 1.49
C ILE A 192 0.55 8.02 0.14
N VAL A 193 0.14 8.70 -0.92
CA VAL A 193 0.50 8.36 -2.30
C VAL A 193 1.36 9.47 -2.89
N ALA A 194 2.62 9.16 -3.19
CA ALA A 194 3.53 10.14 -3.79
C ALA A 194 4.61 9.46 -4.63
N PRO A 195 5.18 10.16 -5.64
CA PRO A 195 6.33 9.67 -6.39
C PRO A 195 7.53 9.30 -5.49
N PRO A 196 8.49 8.49 -5.98
CA PRO A 196 9.77 8.29 -5.30
C PRO A 196 10.44 9.62 -4.91
N ALA A 197 11.25 9.60 -3.85
CA ALA A 197 11.97 10.77 -3.34
C ALA A 197 11.11 12.01 -2.98
N SER A 198 9.79 11.86 -2.79
CA SER A 198 8.87 12.99 -2.50
C SER A 198 8.70 13.32 -1.01
N GLY A 199 9.57 12.81 -0.13
CA GLY A 199 9.47 13.02 1.33
C GLY A 199 8.46 12.13 2.06
N LYS A 200 7.77 11.21 1.37
CA LYS A 200 6.84 10.22 1.98
C LYS A 200 7.47 9.35 3.07
N GLY A 201 8.80 9.17 3.02
CA GLY A 201 9.58 8.45 4.04
C GLY A 201 9.52 9.09 5.44
N ASN A 202 9.09 10.35 5.56
CA ASN A 202 8.85 10.99 6.85
C ASN A 202 7.73 10.29 7.65
N MET A 203 6.90 9.42 7.03
CA MET A 203 5.97 8.57 7.76
C MET A 203 6.66 7.65 8.79
N ARG A 204 7.96 7.38 8.67
CA ARG A 204 8.73 6.64 9.70
C ARG A 204 8.61 7.27 11.09
N TRP A 205 8.44 8.59 11.16
CA TRP A 205 8.28 9.32 12.42
C TRP A 205 6.93 9.05 13.07
N ALA A 206 5.88 8.82 12.29
CA ALA A 206 4.60 8.36 12.82
C ALA A 206 4.74 6.96 13.45
N ARG A 207 5.47 6.04 12.81
CA ARG A 207 5.76 4.71 13.38
C ARG A 207 6.48 4.81 14.72
N ALA A 208 7.42 5.75 14.85
CA ALA A 208 8.18 5.97 16.08
C ALA A 208 7.30 6.30 17.30
N LEU A 209 6.11 6.86 17.09
CA LEU A 209 5.15 7.15 18.18
C LEU A 209 4.62 5.89 18.87
N ALA A 210 4.47 4.79 18.13
CA ALA A 210 4.03 3.50 18.68
C ALA A 210 5.20 2.59 19.12
N THR A 211 6.44 2.91 18.73
CA THR A 211 7.61 2.06 18.97
C THR A 211 7.84 1.74 20.45
N PRO A 212 7.79 2.69 21.40
CA PRO A 212 7.97 2.35 22.82
C PRO A 212 6.91 1.39 23.36
N ALA A 213 5.65 1.56 22.96
CA ALA A 213 4.59 0.63 23.34
C ALA A 213 4.75 -0.76 22.69
N HIS A 214 5.22 -0.79 21.45
CA HIS A 214 5.55 -2.03 20.76
C HIS A 214 6.69 -2.79 21.45
N GLN A 215 7.78 -2.09 21.78
CA GLN A 215 8.94 -2.67 22.47
C GLN A 215 8.55 -3.22 23.85
N ALA A 216 7.71 -2.50 24.60
CA ALA A 216 7.18 -2.98 25.88
C ALA A 216 6.41 -4.31 25.73
N ARG A 217 5.57 -4.43 24.69
CA ARG A 217 4.81 -5.66 24.40
C ARG A 217 5.67 -6.84 23.95
N VAL A 218 6.71 -6.56 23.17
CA VAL A 218 7.70 -7.58 22.76
C VAL A 218 8.47 -8.09 23.98
N LEU A 219 8.92 -7.17 24.85
CA LEU A 219 9.62 -7.54 26.08
C LEU A 219 8.75 -8.37 27.02
N GLU A 220 7.49 -7.97 27.23
CA GLU A 220 6.51 -8.72 28.02
C GLU A 220 6.30 -10.15 27.46
N SER A 221 6.19 -10.26 26.14
CA SER A 221 6.04 -11.57 25.46
C SER A 221 7.28 -12.45 25.61
N GLN A 222 8.48 -11.86 25.51
CA GLN A 222 9.73 -12.59 25.70
C GLN A 222 9.85 -13.10 27.14
N GLN A 223 9.57 -12.25 28.13
CA GLN A 223 9.59 -12.62 29.54
C GLN A 223 8.59 -13.74 29.86
N ALA A 224 7.38 -13.68 29.30
CA ALA A 224 6.39 -14.75 29.46
C ALA A 224 6.89 -16.07 28.84
N HIS A 225 7.56 -16.01 27.69
CA HIS A 225 8.10 -17.20 27.03
C HIS A 225 9.29 -17.81 27.79
N ASP A 226 10.16 -16.97 28.36
CA ASP A 226 11.27 -17.40 29.22
C ASP A 226 10.71 -18.11 30.47
N GLN A 227 9.66 -17.55 31.08
CA GLN A 227 8.97 -18.17 32.21
C GLN A 227 8.33 -19.52 31.83
N TYR A 228 7.65 -19.59 30.69
CA TYR A 228 7.10 -20.85 30.16
C TYR A 228 8.19 -21.91 29.94
N THR A 229 9.37 -21.52 29.47
CA THR A 229 10.49 -22.44 29.25
C THR A 229 10.99 -23.05 30.57
N LEU A 230 11.04 -22.25 31.64
CA LEU A 230 11.36 -22.72 32.99
C LEU A 230 10.29 -23.68 33.53
N GLU A 231 9.01 -23.32 33.36
CA GLU A 231 7.87 -24.16 33.77
C GLU A 231 7.83 -25.49 33.01
N LEU A 232 8.15 -25.48 31.71
CA LEU A 232 8.21 -26.68 30.88
C LEU A 232 9.34 -27.61 31.34
N ALA A 233 10.51 -27.07 31.68
CA ALA A 233 11.61 -27.85 32.24
C ALA A 233 11.24 -28.47 33.60
N ALA A 234 10.56 -27.70 34.47
CA ALA A 234 10.08 -28.19 35.76
C ALA A 234 9.00 -29.27 35.59
N TYR A 235 8.07 -29.09 34.65
CA TYR A 235 7.04 -30.07 34.29
C TYR A 235 7.66 -31.38 33.79
N GLU A 236 8.63 -31.32 32.86
CA GLU A 236 9.31 -32.52 32.36
C GLU A 236 10.12 -33.24 33.45
N ALA A 237 10.74 -32.50 34.38
CA ALA A 237 11.40 -33.09 35.54
C ALA A 237 10.41 -33.77 36.50
N ALA A 238 9.29 -33.11 36.83
CA ALA A 238 8.24 -33.66 37.68
C ALA A 238 7.60 -34.92 37.06
N LYS A 239 7.38 -34.91 35.74
CA LYS A 239 6.87 -36.06 34.98
C LYS A 239 7.81 -37.27 35.03
N ARG A 240 9.13 -37.06 35.04
CA ARG A 240 10.13 -38.13 35.18
C ARG A 240 10.19 -38.71 36.59
N LEU A 241 9.95 -37.88 37.61
CA LEU A 241 9.98 -38.27 39.03
C LEU A 241 8.63 -38.82 39.54
N ALA A 242 7.56 -38.70 38.75
CA ALA A 242 6.23 -39.12 39.14
C ALA A 242 6.16 -40.65 39.37
N PRO A 243 5.61 -41.11 40.52
CA PRO A 243 5.36 -42.53 40.76
C PRO A 243 4.47 -43.14 39.68
N LYS A 244 4.70 -44.42 39.34
CA LYS A 244 3.82 -45.16 38.42
C LYS A 244 2.38 -45.15 38.95
N GLY A 245 1.45 -44.59 38.18
CA GLY A 245 0.03 -44.48 38.52
C GLY A 245 -0.40 -43.17 39.18
N ALA A 246 0.53 -42.22 39.43
CA ALA A 246 0.17 -40.88 39.86
C ALA A 246 -0.46 -40.07 38.71
N ALA A 247 -1.34 -39.13 39.04
CA ALA A 247 -1.88 -38.18 38.07
C ALA A 247 -0.73 -37.38 37.43
N PRO A 248 -0.73 -37.22 36.08
CA PRO A 248 0.31 -36.45 35.43
C PRO A 248 0.27 -34.99 35.91
N PRO A 249 1.42 -34.33 36.08
CA PRO A 249 1.46 -32.91 36.40
C PRO A 249 0.77 -32.10 35.28
N THR A 250 0.30 -30.90 35.59
CA THR A 250 -0.32 -30.03 34.59
C THR A 250 0.75 -29.50 33.63
N SER A 251 0.57 -29.71 32.32
CA SER A 251 1.46 -29.14 31.32
C SER A 251 1.30 -27.62 31.29
N PRO A 252 2.40 -26.85 31.27
CA PRO A 252 2.32 -25.41 31.09
C PRO A 252 1.75 -25.09 29.71
N VAL A 253 1.06 -23.96 29.61
CA VAL A 253 0.44 -23.47 28.37
C VAL A 253 1.39 -22.50 27.71
N VAL A 254 1.63 -22.68 26.41
CA VAL A 254 2.48 -21.76 25.63
C VAL A 254 1.85 -20.36 25.65
N PRO A 255 2.55 -19.33 26.16
CA PRO A 255 2.01 -17.98 26.18
C PRO A 255 1.96 -17.39 24.76
N PRO A 256 0.95 -16.56 24.44
CA PRO A 256 0.86 -15.90 23.15
C PRO A 256 2.00 -14.89 22.98
N PHE A 257 2.63 -14.86 21.80
CA PHE A 257 3.59 -13.82 21.45
C PHE A 257 2.85 -12.63 20.86
N ARG A 258 2.93 -11.46 21.51
CA ARG A 258 2.13 -10.26 21.22
C ARG A 258 2.95 -9.22 20.48
N LEU A 259 2.38 -8.65 19.42
CA LEU A 259 3.03 -7.66 18.55
C LEU A 259 2.09 -6.50 18.25
N LEU A 260 2.31 -5.33 18.88
CA LEU A 260 1.48 -4.15 18.60
C LEU A 260 1.57 -3.71 17.13
N ILE A 261 2.79 -3.60 16.60
CA ILE A 261 3.06 -3.32 15.19
C ILE A 261 3.23 -4.67 14.48
N ILE A 262 2.27 -4.98 13.61
CA ILE A 262 2.22 -6.20 12.81
C ILE A 262 3.04 -5.97 11.52
N PRO A 263 4.03 -6.82 11.21
CA PRO A 263 4.77 -6.73 9.95
C PRO A 263 3.85 -6.89 8.73
N GLY A 264 4.02 -6.02 7.72
CA GLY A 264 3.19 -6.04 6.51
C GLY A 264 3.45 -7.20 5.56
N ASN A 265 4.52 -7.97 5.75
CA ASN A 265 4.83 -9.16 4.94
C ASN A 265 4.09 -10.44 5.38
N ASN A 266 3.10 -10.30 6.27
CA ASN A 266 2.37 -11.43 6.84
C ASN A 266 1.15 -11.82 5.99
N SER A 267 0.80 -13.11 6.01
CA SER A 267 -0.44 -13.60 5.38
C SER A 267 -1.68 -13.11 6.14
N ALA A 268 -2.85 -13.12 5.51
CA ALA A 268 -4.12 -12.77 6.17
C ALA A 268 -4.35 -13.59 7.46
N ALA A 269 -4.05 -14.90 7.43
CA ALA A 269 -4.16 -15.75 8.61
C ALA A 269 -3.14 -15.41 9.71
N GLY A 270 -1.92 -15.00 9.34
CA GLY A 270 -0.93 -14.58 10.32
C GLY A 270 -1.25 -13.23 10.95
N ILE A 271 -1.83 -12.29 10.20
CA ILE A 271 -2.41 -11.05 10.75
C ILE A 271 -3.54 -11.41 11.72
N LEU A 272 -4.48 -12.26 11.31
CA LEU A 272 -5.60 -12.67 12.16
C LEU A 272 -5.13 -13.36 13.45
N LYS A 273 -4.12 -14.22 13.37
CA LYS A 273 -3.49 -14.86 14.54
C LYS A 273 -2.83 -13.84 15.46
N THR A 274 -2.16 -12.84 14.89
CA THR A 274 -1.55 -11.76 15.68
C THR A 274 -2.62 -10.93 16.38
N LEU A 275 -3.71 -10.59 15.67
CA LEU A 275 -4.86 -9.92 16.26
C LEU A 275 -5.47 -10.76 17.39
N TYR A 276 -5.64 -12.07 17.19
CA TYR A 276 -6.14 -12.97 18.23
C TYR A 276 -5.26 -12.96 19.49
N HIS A 277 -3.93 -13.02 19.35
CA HIS A 277 -3.01 -12.91 20.49
C HIS A 277 -3.02 -11.54 21.17
N ASN A 278 -3.39 -10.49 20.44
CA ASN A 278 -3.46 -9.10 20.90
C ASN A 278 -4.88 -8.66 21.29
N ASP A 279 -5.77 -9.60 21.60
CA ASP A 279 -7.15 -9.30 22.02
C ASP A 279 -7.93 -8.46 20.98
N GLY A 280 -7.62 -8.69 19.70
CA GLY A 280 -8.24 -8.03 18.55
C GLY A 280 -7.51 -6.78 18.04
N HIS A 281 -6.41 -6.33 18.67
CA HIS A 281 -5.79 -5.03 18.35
C HIS A 281 -4.49 -5.15 17.55
N GLY A 282 -4.25 -4.21 16.61
CA GLY A 282 -2.99 -4.17 15.87
C GLY A 282 -2.80 -2.93 15.01
N ILE A 283 -1.55 -2.68 14.63
CA ILE A 283 -1.13 -1.59 13.74
C ILE A 283 -0.28 -2.18 12.63
N ILE A 284 -0.61 -1.91 11.37
CA ILE A 284 0.29 -2.13 10.23
C ILE A 284 0.83 -0.77 9.80
N CYS A 285 2.15 -0.62 9.76
CA CYS A 285 2.79 0.63 9.37
C CYS A 285 3.98 0.36 8.44
N GLU A 286 3.79 0.55 7.13
CA GLU A 286 4.78 0.23 6.10
C GLU A 286 5.04 1.42 5.17
N SER A 287 6.33 1.80 5.06
CA SER A 287 6.77 2.91 4.19
C SER A 287 6.78 2.56 2.70
N GLU A 288 6.53 1.30 2.36
CA GLU A 288 6.41 0.84 0.99
C GLU A 288 5.26 -0.14 0.88
N ALA A 289 4.18 0.28 0.24
CA ALA A 289 2.99 -0.55 0.06
C ALA A 289 3.30 -1.87 -0.69
N ASP A 290 4.42 -1.97 -1.43
CA ASP A 290 4.86 -3.21 -2.06
C ASP A 290 5.13 -4.36 -1.09
N THR A 291 5.60 -4.07 0.13
CA THR A 291 5.78 -5.10 1.16
C THR A 291 4.45 -5.77 1.51
N LEU A 292 3.38 -4.99 1.56
CA LEU A 292 2.01 -5.49 1.77
C LEU A 292 1.50 -6.18 0.49
N SER A 293 1.70 -5.55 -0.68
CA SER A 293 1.25 -6.07 -1.99
C SER A 293 1.84 -7.44 -2.33
N GLY A 294 3.06 -7.74 -1.88
CA GLY A 294 3.69 -9.05 -2.05
C GLY A 294 2.94 -10.17 -1.32
N ALA A 295 2.58 -9.97 -0.05
CA ALA A 295 1.77 -10.91 0.72
C ALA A 295 0.35 -11.06 0.15
N LEU A 296 -0.18 -9.96 -0.38
CA LEU A 296 -1.50 -9.86 -0.99
C LEU A 296 -1.69 -10.60 -2.31
N LYS A 297 -0.67 -10.63 -3.18
CA LYS A 297 -0.75 -11.32 -4.48
C LYS A 297 -1.07 -12.82 -4.34
N GLN A 298 -0.72 -13.43 -3.22
CA GLN A 298 -0.94 -14.86 -2.98
C GLN A 298 -2.32 -15.19 -2.40
N ASP A 299 -2.91 -14.27 -1.62
CA ASP A 299 -4.12 -14.51 -0.82
C ASP A 299 -5.07 -13.29 -0.78
N TRP A 300 -5.21 -12.60 -1.93
CA TRP A 300 -5.91 -11.32 -2.06
C TRP A 300 -7.33 -11.34 -1.47
N GLY A 301 -8.09 -12.41 -1.75
CA GLY A 301 -9.48 -12.53 -1.31
C GLY A 301 -9.62 -12.52 0.22
N ASN A 302 -8.83 -13.35 0.91
CA ASN A 302 -8.91 -13.45 2.38
C ASN A 302 -8.37 -12.20 3.07
N PHE A 303 -7.35 -11.56 2.49
CA PHE A 303 -6.77 -10.36 3.06
C PHE A 303 -7.70 -9.15 2.92
N SER A 304 -8.27 -8.93 1.73
CA SER A 304 -9.24 -7.86 1.49
C SER A 304 -10.47 -8.02 2.39
N ASP A 305 -10.97 -9.25 2.55
CA ASP A 305 -12.04 -9.57 3.50
C ASP A 305 -11.66 -9.22 4.95
N LEU A 306 -10.48 -9.64 5.41
CA LEU A 306 -9.98 -9.32 6.74
C LEU A 306 -9.90 -7.81 6.99
N LEU A 307 -9.34 -7.05 6.04
CA LEU A 307 -9.25 -5.59 6.17
C LEU A 307 -10.63 -4.93 6.21
N ARG A 308 -11.56 -5.38 5.37
CA ARG A 308 -12.92 -4.86 5.32
C ARG A 308 -13.66 -5.09 6.63
N LYS A 309 -13.51 -6.29 7.21
CA LYS A 309 -14.07 -6.68 8.51
C LYS A 309 -13.43 -5.90 9.65
N ALA A 310 -12.10 -5.78 9.65
CA ALA A 310 -11.37 -5.00 10.66
C ALA A 310 -11.74 -3.52 10.66
N PHE A 311 -12.00 -2.93 9.49
CA PHE A 311 -12.47 -1.54 9.41
C PHE A 311 -13.82 -1.32 10.09
N HIS A 312 -14.72 -2.30 10.08
CA HIS A 312 -16.04 -2.22 10.76
C HIS A 312 -16.09 -2.90 12.12
N HIS A 313 -14.98 -3.52 12.53
CA HIS A 313 -14.91 -4.37 13.70
C HIS A 313 -15.88 -5.57 13.64
N GLU A 314 -16.11 -6.10 12.44
CA GLU A 314 -16.89 -7.31 12.20
C GLU A 314 -16.07 -8.56 12.53
N PRO A 315 -16.68 -9.64 13.09
CA PRO A 315 -15.97 -10.87 13.40
C PRO A 315 -15.19 -11.44 12.21
N ALA A 316 -13.96 -11.85 12.46
CA ALA A 316 -13.10 -12.51 11.49
C ALA A 316 -12.62 -13.85 12.03
N SER A 317 -12.83 -14.91 11.27
CA SER A 317 -12.47 -16.27 11.69
C SER A 317 -11.71 -17.01 10.59
N VAL A 318 -10.78 -17.87 10.99
CA VAL A 318 -10.16 -18.84 10.09
C VAL A 318 -10.28 -20.23 10.70
N ASN A 319 -10.62 -21.21 9.87
CA ASN A 319 -10.65 -22.62 10.24
C ASN A 319 -9.73 -23.39 9.29
N ARG A 320 -8.61 -23.90 9.82
CA ARG A 320 -7.65 -24.68 9.04
C ARG A 320 -7.68 -26.14 9.46
N LYS A 321 -8.09 -27.01 8.53
CA LYS A 321 -8.10 -28.48 8.70
C LYS A 321 -6.73 -29.06 9.01
N THR A 322 -5.64 -28.45 8.53
CA THR A 322 -4.28 -29.00 8.62
C THR A 322 -3.70 -28.99 10.03
N ASN A 323 -4.10 -28.02 10.86
CA ASN A 323 -3.62 -27.87 12.25
C ASN A 323 -4.76 -27.93 13.28
N SER A 324 -5.99 -28.23 12.85
CA SER A 324 -7.20 -28.16 13.70
C SER A 324 -7.31 -26.85 14.49
N GLU A 325 -6.89 -25.75 13.87
CA GLU A 325 -6.85 -24.43 14.51
C GLU A 325 -8.07 -23.63 14.04
N TYR A 326 -9.03 -23.47 14.95
CA TYR A 326 -10.11 -22.49 14.81
C TYR A 326 -9.69 -21.25 15.58
N LEU A 327 -9.57 -20.12 14.87
CA LEU A 327 -9.31 -18.82 15.46
C LEU A 327 -10.44 -17.89 15.06
N GLU A 328 -11.02 -17.22 16.05
CA GLU A 328 -12.02 -16.19 15.86
C GLU A 328 -11.60 -14.93 16.62
N VAL A 329 -11.54 -13.82 15.90
CA VAL A 329 -11.42 -12.49 16.48
C VAL A 329 -12.78 -11.84 16.35
N VAL A 330 -13.50 -11.73 17.47
CA VAL A 330 -14.86 -11.18 17.51
C VAL A 330 -14.90 -9.73 17.05
N ARG A 331 -13.86 -8.95 17.40
CA ARG A 331 -13.82 -7.52 17.15
C ARG A 331 -12.43 -7.06 16.69
N PRO A 332 -12.05 -7.31 15.43
CA PRO A 332 -10.75 -6.89 14.90
C PRO A 332 -10.67 -5.36 14.83
N CYS A 333 -9.71 -4.80 15.55
CA CYS A 333 -9.40 -3.39 15.68
C CYS A 333 -8.01 -3.11 15.11
N LEU A 334 -7.93 -3.10 13.78
CA LEU A 334 -6.70 -2.89 13.03
C LEU A 334 -6.58 -1.44 12.58
N SER A 335 -5.39 -0.85 12.70
CA SER A 335 -5.06 0.47 12.13
C SER A 335 -3.96 0.32 11.09
N ILE A 336 -4.01 1.09 10.00
CA ILE A 336 -3.12 0.92 8.85
C ILE A 336 -2.58 2.26 8.42
N ALA A 337 -1.26 2.38 8.37
CA ALA A 337 -0.55 3.54 7.82
C ALA A 337 0.40 3.07 6.72
N LEU A 338 0.11 3.44 5.47
CA LEU A 338 0.91 3.03 4.31
C LEU A 338 1.42 4.24 3.56
N THR A 339 2.62 4.13 3.00
CA THR A 339 3.05 5.01 1.93
C THR A 339 3.39 4.23 0.67
N GLY A 340 3.19 4.85 -0.48
CA GLY A 340 3.51 4.20 -1.75
C GLY A 340 3.43 5.12 -2.95
N THR A 341 3.77 4.57 -4.12
CA THR A 341 3.57 5.23 -5.41
C THR A 341 2.18 4.93 -5.96
N PRO A 342 1.67 5.72 -6.92
CA PRO A 342 0.37 5.45 -7.54
C PRO A 342 0.21 4.02 -8.08
N GLY A 343 1.26 3.46 -8.70
CA GLY A 343 1.25 2.08 -9.18
C GLY A 343 1.13 1.04 -8.05
N GLN A 344 1.70 1.32 -6.88
CA GLN A 344 1.57 0.44 -5.71
C GLN A 344 0.15 0.48 -5.13
N VAL A 345 -0.59 1.58 -5.31
CA VAL A 345 -2.02 1.63 -4.95
C VAL A 345 -2.80 0.60 -5.75
N VAL A 346 -2.61 0.53 -7.06
CA VAL A 346 -3.31 -0.45 -7.92
C VAL A 346 -2.87 -1.89 -7.59
N GLY A 347 -1.60 -2.08 -7.23
CA GLY A 347 -1.11 -3.38 -6.74
C GLY A 347 -1.78 -3.83 -5.42
N LEU A 348 -2.04 -2.87 -4.53
CA LEU A 348 -2.71 -3.09 -3.24
C LEU A 348 -4.23 -3.05 -3.34
N ILE A 349 -4.83 -2.34 -4.27
CA ILE A 349 -6.28 -2.18 -4.41
C ILE A 349 -6.56 -2.21 -5.92
N PRO A 350 -6.78 -3.39 -6.51
CA PRO A 350 -6.88 -3.52 -7.97
C PRO A 350 -8.07 -2.76 -8.58
N THR A 351 -9.12 -2.54 -7.80
CA THR A 351 -10.34 -1.84 -8.20
C THR A 351 -10.96 -1.14 -7.00
N ALA A 352 -11.61 0.00 -7.23
CA ALA A 352 -12.37 0.73 -6.22
C ALA A 352 -13.69 0.03 -5.82
N GLU A 353 -14.18 -0.92 -6.63
CA GLU A 353 -15.53 -1.50 -6.51
C GLU A 353 -15.67 -2.53 -5.37
N ASN A 354 -14.56 -3.13 -4.92
CA ASN A 354 -14.60 -4.15 -3.86
C ASN A 354 -14.83 -3.56 -2.45
N GLY A 355 -14.99 -2.25 -2.34
CA GLY A 355 -15.25 -1.51 -1.10
C GLY A 355 -14.04 -1.34 -0.18
N LEU A 356 -12.86 -1.88 -0.50
CA LEU A 356 -11.66 -1.64 0.31
C LEU A 356 -11.14 -0.21 0.10
N PHE A 357 -11.19 0.31 -1.13
CA PHE A 357 -10.75 1.66 -1.47
C PHE A 357 -11.38 2.72 -0.58
N SER A 358 -12.71 2.73 -0.45
CA SER A 358 -13.42 3.75 0.33
C SER A 358 -13.12 3.74 1.83
N ARG A 359 -12.45 2.70 2.34
CA ARG A 359 -12.05 2.60 3.75
C ARG A 359 -10.73 3.32 4.06
N PHE A 360 -9.95 3.69 3.04
CA PHE A 360 -8.69 4.40 3.23
C PHE A 360 -8.87 5.93 3.18
N LEU A 361 -8.17 6.62 4.07
CA LEU A 361 -7.89 8.05 3.98
C LEU A 361 -6.71 8.24 3.04
N PHE A 362 -6.96 8.72 1.83
CA PHE A 362 -5.91 8.99 0.86
C PHE A 362 -5.34 10.38 1.04
N TYR A 363 -4.01 10.49 0.95
CA TYR A 363 -3.31 11.77 0.82
C TYR A 363 -2.32 11.66 -0.34
N CYS A 364 -2.72 12.15 -1.51
CA CYS A 364 -1.94 12.09 -2.74
C CYS A 364 -1.35 13.46 -3.11
N TYR A 365 -0.07 13.49 -3.48
CA TYR A 365 0.60 14.73 -3.90
C TYR A 365 1.79 14.44 -4.80
N ASP A 366 2.14 15.45 -5.60
CA ASP A 366 3.42 15.51 -6.29
C ASP A 366 4.35 16.48 -5.55
N SER A 367 5.62 16.10 -5.42
CA SER A 367 6.66 16.98 -4.89
C SER A 367 7.56 17.43 -6.01
N PRO A 368 7.86 18.74 -6.14
CA PRO A 368 8.89 19.17 -7.07
C PRO A 368 10.23 18.57 -6.68
N ALA A 369 11.03 18.16 -7.67
CA ALA A 369 12.36 17.61 -7.47
C ALA A 369 13.35 18.74 -7.13
N VAL A 370 13.32 19.20 -5.88
CA VAL A 370 14.21 20.24 -5.36
C VAL A 370 15.15 19.61 -4.34
N TRP A 371 16.46 19.69 -4.62
CA TRP A 371 17.49 19.31 -3.65
C TRP A 371 17.40 20.22 -2.43
N ARG A 372 17.46 19.61 -1.25
CA ARG A 372 17.48 20.34 0.03
C ARG A 372 18.82 20.10 0.69
N ASP A 373 19.30 21.10 1.43
CA ASP A 373 20.48 20.91 2.26
C ASP A 373 20.20 19.82 3.32
N VAL A 374 21.05 18.81 3.33
CA VAL A 374 20.99 17.64 4.24
C VAL A 374 22.09 17.70 5.30
N GLY A 375 22.87 18.78 5.35
CA GLY A 375 23.94 18.97 6.32
C GLY A 375 23.41 19.02 7.76
N PRO A 376 24.13 18.42 8.73
CA PRO A 376 23.73 18.40 10.14
C PRO A 376 23.75 19.80 10.80
N THR A 377 24.35 20.79 10.14
CA THR A 377 24.45 22.19 10.57
C THR A 377 23.18 23.01 10.36
N ALA A 378 22.11 22.44 9.80
CA ALA A 378 20.81 23.11 9.61
C ALA A 378 19.94 23.18 10.90
N GLY A 379 20.56 23.17 12.09
CA GLY A 379 19.88 23.44 13.36
C GLY A 379 18.75 22.46 13.75
N ARG A 380 18.68 21.28 13.12
CA ARG A 380 17.67 20.27 13.46
C ARG A 380 18.10 19.51 14.71
N GLU A 381 17.24 19.51 15.73
CA GLU A 381 17.36 18.58 16.85
C GLU A 381 17.44 17.13 16.36
N ASP A 382 18.05 16.27 17.16
CA ASP A 382 18.05 14.82 16.95
C ASP A 382 16.60 14.30 16.93
N LEU A 383 16.05 14.14 15.72
CA LEU A 383 14.67 13.70 15.51
C LEU A 383 14.43 12.30 16.07
N ASP A 384 15.44 11.42 16.05
CA ASP A 384 15.30 10.07 16.62
C ASP A 384 15.07 10.16 18.14
N ARG A 385 15.87 10.97 18.84
CA ARG A 385 15.67 11.24 20.27
C ARG A 385 14.36 11.97 20.54
N TYR A 386 14.01 12.95 19.72
CA TYR A 386 12.77 13.72 19.85
C TYR A 386 11.54 12.83 19.75
N PHE A 387 11.41 12.04 18.67
CA PHE A 387 10.28 11.13 18.47
C PHE A 387 10.26 9.97 19.47
N ALA A 388 11.42 9.49 19.93
CA ALA A 388 11.46 8.51 21.02
C ALA A 388 10.85 9.07 22.32
N SER A 389 11.02 10.37 22.60
CA SER A 389 10.40 11.02 23.76
C SER A 389 8.88 11.14 23.62
N LEU A 390 8.38 11.50 22.43
CA LEU A 390 6.95 11.55 22.12
C LEU A 390 6.33 10.15 22.21
N GLY A 391 6.99 9.12 21.68
CA GLY A 391 6.52 7.74 21.80
C GLY A 391 6.42 7.24 23.25
N LYS A 392 7.28 7.71 24.16
CA LYS A 392 7.15 7.42 25.60
C LYS A 392 5.90 8.07 26.21
N ARG A 393 5.56 9.30 25.80
CA ARG A 393 4.31 9.97 26.20
C ARG A 393 3.09 9.21 25.68
N VAL A 394 3.12 8.77 24.42
CA VAL A 394 2.07 7.92 23.85
C VAL A 394 1.93 6.64 24.65
N HIS A 395 3.02 5.90 24.90
CA HIS A 395 2.97 4.67 25.71
C HIS A 395 2.38 4.89 27.11
N LYS A 396 2.73 6.00 27.77
CA LYS A 396 2.14 6.39 29.06
C LYS A 396 0.65 6.70 28.93
N MET A 397 0.21 7.39 27.88
CA MET A 397 -1.21 7.59 27.62
C MET A 397 -1.94 6.26 27.44
N MET A 398 -1.35 5.33 26.66
CA MET A 398 -1.95 4.00 26.42
C MET A 398 -2.21 3.23 27.72
N SER A 399 -1.32 3.33 28.71
CA SER A 399 -1.51 2.62 29.99
C SER A 399 -2.63 3.20 30.86
N LEU A 400 -3.06 4.44 30.59
CA LEU A 400 -4.20 5.06 31.27
C LEU A 400 -5.55 4.74 30.62
N VAL A 401 -5.52 4.26 29.37
CA VAL A 401 -6.72 3.95 28.58
C VAL A 401 -6.92 2.44 28.55
N GLN A 402 -7.59 1.91 29.58
CA GLN A 402 -7.85 0.48 29.66
C GLN A 402 -8.78 0.03 28.53
N PRO A 403 -8.51 -1.12 27.87
CA PRO A 403 -9.44 -1.70 26.92
C PRO A 403 -10.79 -1.96 27.59
N PRO A 404 -11.91 -1.91 26.84
CA PRO A 404 -13.17 -2.36 27.39
C PRO A 404 -13.10 -3.84 27.77
N ASN A 405 -13.89 -4.21 28.77
CA ASN A 405 -14.08 -5.59 29.18
C ASN A 405 -14.60 -6.44 28.00
N PRO A 406 -14.39 -7.78 28.03
CA PRO A 406 -14.86 -8.69 26.97
C PRO A 406 -16.38 -8.62 26.71
N ASP A 407 -17.18 -8.27 27.72
CA ASP A 407 -18.63 -8.05 27.61
C ASP A 407 -19.01 -6.69 27.00
N GLY A 408 -18.00 -5.90 26.61
CA GLY A 408 -18.15 -4.58 26.04
C GLY A 408 -18.31 -3.45 27.07
N THR A 409 -18.32 -3.73 28.37
CA THR A 409 -18.41 -2.70 29.41
C THR A 409 -17.05 -2.02 29.64
N GLY A 410 -17.02 -0.83 30.22
CA GLY A 410 -15.77 -0.10 30.49
C GLY A 410 -15.13 0.56 29.26
N GLY A 411 -13.86 0.95 29.41
CA GLY A 411 -13.19 1.85 28.47
C GLY A 411 -13.69 3.29 28.56
N LEU A 412 -13.34 4.11 27.57
CA LEU A 412 -13.72 5.52 27.47
C LEU A 412 -14.73 5.71 26.35
N GLN A 413 -15.97 6.01 26.74
CA GLN A 413 -17.04 6.30 25.79
C GLN A 413 -16.98 7.76 25.35
N ALA A 414 -16.76 7.98 24.06
CA ALA A 414 -17.00 9.26 23.42
C ALA A 414 -18.50 9.44 23.16
N GLN A 415 -19.06 10.53 23.67
CA GLN A 415 -20.44 10.90 23.43
C GLN A 415 -20.47 12.28 22.77
N LEU A 416 -21.19 12.38 21.65
CA LEU A 416 -21.37 13.63 20.94
C LEU A 416 -22.66 14.29 21.40
N ALA A 417 -22.63 15.62 21.49
CA ALA A 417 -23.82 16.41 21.66
C ALA A 417 -24.70 16.36 20.40
N GLN A 418 -26.00 16.64 20.55
CA GLN A 418 -26.93 16.69 19.42
C GLN A 418 -26.49 17.66 18.32
N ALA A 419 -25.99 18.84 18.69
CA ALA A 419 -25.47 19.84 17.74
C ALA A 419 -24.25 19.32 16.96
N GLN A 420 -23.40 18.48 17.58
CA GLN A 420 -22.26 17.84 16.93
C GLN A 420 -22.73 16.81 15.90
N TRP A 421 -23.79 16.05 16.20
CA TRP A 421 -24.42 15.16 15.20
C TRP A 421 -25.03 15.91 14.03
N GLU A 422 -25.69 17.04 14.29
CA GLU A 422 -26.23 17.90 13.24
C GLU A 422 -25.11 18.44 12.32
N ALA A 423 -23.96 18.82 12.89
CA ALA A 423 -22.79 19.25 12.12
C ALA A 423 -22.19 18.13 11.25
N ILE A 424 -22.10 16.89 11.78
CA ILE A 424 -21.69 15.70 11.01
C ILE A 424 -22.66 15.48 9.84
N ASN A 425 -23.97 15.49 10.11
CA ASN A 425 -24.98 15.23 9.11
C ASN A 425 -24.96 16.31 8.02
N ALA A 426 -24.93 17.60 8.39
CA ALA A 426 -24.85 18.69 7.43
C ALA A 426 -23.60 18.59 6.53
N THR A 427 -22.46 18.21 7.12
CA THR A 427 -21.21 17.98 6.37
C THR A 427 -21.30 16.76 5.45
N GLY A 428 -21.88 15.66 5.92
CA GLY A 428 -22.12 14.48 5.09
C GLY A 428 -23.02 14.76 3.88
N HIS A 429 -24.10 15.54 4.06
CA HIS A 429 -24.96 15.97 2.95
C HIS A 429 -24.18 16.82 1.94
N ARG A 430 -23.33 17.75 2.40
CA ARG A 430 -22.47 18.57 1.54
C ARG A 430 -21.50 17.71 0.72
N TRP A 431 -20.82 16.77 1.38
CA TRP A 431 -19.91 15.83 0.71
C TRP A 431 -20.63 14.96 -0.31
N LEU A 432 -21.81 14.44 0.03
CA LEU A 432 -22.58 13.59 -0.86
C LEU A 432 -23.07 14.34 -2.09
N SER A 433 -23.52 15.59 -1.94
CA SER A 433 -23.88 16.45 -3.07
C SER A 433 -22.70 16.68 -4.02
N ARG A 434 -21.50 16.92 -3.47
CA ARG A 434 -20.26 17.01 -4.28
C ARG A 434 -19.93 15.70 -4.99
N ALA A 435 -20.04 14.57 -4.30
CA ALA A 435 -19.75 13.25 -4.87
C ALA A 435 -20.72 12.86 -6.00
N LYS A 436 -22.01 13.17 -5.84
CA LYS A 436 -23.05 12.88 -6.86
C LYS A 436 -22.90 13.68 -8.14
N ALA A 437 -22.15 14.79 -8.12
CA ALA A 437 -21.87 15.59 -9.31
C ALA A 437 -20.76 14.99 -10.20
N LEU A 438 -20.10 13.92 -9.77
CA LEU A 438 -19.00 13.28 -10.50
C LEU A 438 -19.50 12.12 -11.38
N PRO A 439 -18.80 11.77 -12.47
CA PRO A 439 -19.15 10.62 -13.32
C PRO A 439 -19.21 9.29 -12.56
N GLU A 440 -18.35 9.10 -11.56
CA GLU A 440 -18.24 7.89 -10.73
C GLU A 440 -19.06 7.99 -9.44
N ALA A 441 -20.30 8.48 -9.55
CA ALA A 441 -21.12 8.88 -8.40
C ALA A 441 -21.26 7.78 -7.32
N ASP A 442 -21.41 6.50 -7.70
CA ASP A 442 -21.57 5.39 -6.76
C ASP A 442 -20.29 5.12 -5.95
N GLY A 443 -19.14 5.09 -6.62
CA GLY A 443 -17.83 4.96 -5.98
C GLY A 443 -17.54 6.14 -5.06
N ALA A 444 -17.85 7.35 -5.52
CA ALA A 444 -17.69 8.58 -4.76
C ALA A 444 -18.60 8.62 -3.51
N ALA A 445 -19.85 8.17 -3.61
CA ALA A 445 -20.76 8.09 -2.48
C ALA A 445 -20.27 7.12 -1.39
N SER A 446 -19.71 5.97 -1.78
CA SER A 446 -19.11 5.00 -0.86
C SER A 446 -17.99 5.63 -0.04
N ILE A 447 -17.15 6.47 -0.66
CA ILE A 447 -16.10 7.24 0.04
C ILE A 447 -16.73 8.16 1.08
N VAL A 448 -17.78 8.91 0.74
CA VAL A 448 -18.43 9.85 1.66
C VAL A 448 -18.96 9.15 2.92
N PHE A 449 -19.67 8.03 2.78
CA PHE A 449 -20.21 7.30 3.93
C PHE A 449 -19.13 6.77 4.87
N ARG A 450 -18.01 6.29 4.31
CA ARG A 450 -16.87 5.82 5.11
C ARG A 450 -16.06 6.98 5.69
N MET A 451 -15.99 8.11 5.00
CA MET A 451 -15.36 9.33 5.49
C MET A 451 -16.04 9.84 6.75
N GLY A 452 -17.38 9.82 6.81
CA GLY A 452 -18.14 10.20 8.01
C GLY A 452 -17.72 9.41 9.25
N LEU A 453 -17.65 8.08 9.13
CA LEU A 453 -17.16 7.21 10.20
C LEU A 453 -15.69 7.48 10.53
N SER A 454 -14.82 7.65 9.52
CA SER A 454 -13.41 7.95 9.75
C SER A 454 -13.21 9.29 10.47
N MET A 455 -14.00 10.32 10.17
CA MET A 455 -13.87 11.62 10.85
C MET A 455 -14.45 11.58 12.27
N PHE A 456 -15.50 10.79 12.51
CA PHE A 456 -15.93 10.47 13.88
C PHE A 456 -14.80 9.84 14.70
N ARG A 457 -14.07 8.89 14.11
CA ARG A 457 -12.88 8.26 14.72
C ARG A 457 -11.73 9.23 14.97
N VAL A 458 -11.45 10.13 14.02
CA VAL A 458 -10.48 11.20 14.19
C VAL A 458 -10.89 12.11 15.34
N ALA A 459 -12.15 12.53 15.43
CA ALA A 459 -12.65 13.37 16.52
C ALA A 459 -12.45 12.71 17.90
N MET A 460 -12.78 11.40 18.02
CA MET A 460 -12.49 10.63 19.24
C MET A 460 -11.00 10.60 19.60
N LEU A 461 -10.12 10.42 18.60
CA LEU A 461 -8.68 10.43 18.81
C LEU A 461 -8.18 11.81 19.25
N LEU A 462 -8.65 12.89 18.61
CA LEU A 462 -8.28 14.26 18.99
C LEU A 462 -8.73 14.60 20.42
N ALA A 463 -9.95 14.22 20.79
CA ALA A 463 -10.49 14.38 22.13
C ALA A 463 -9.65 13.62 23.17
N LEU A 464 -9.26 12.37 22.89
CA LEU A 464 -8.39 11.59 23.78
C LEU A 464 -7.06 12.30 24.02
N LEU A 465 -6.40 12.72 22.94
CA LEU A 465 -5.11 13.39 23.03
C LEU A 465 -5.22 14.71 23.81
N ARG A 466 -6.32 15.47 23.63
CA ARG A 466 -6.58 16.68 24.43
C ARG A 466 -6.71 16.37 25.91
N ALA A 467 -7.57 15.41 26.22
CA ALA A 467 -7.91 15.09 27.59
C ALA A 467 -6.66 14.59 28.34
N TYR A 468 -5.79 13.84 27.65
CA TYR A 468 -4.49 13.45 28.19
C TYR A 468 -3.57 14.65 28.44
N ASP A 469 -3.39 15.55 27.46
CA ASP A 469 -2.51 16.72 27.61
C ASP A 469 -3.05 17.72 28.67
N GLN A 470 -4.36 17.81 28.86
CA GLN A 470 -5.02 18.63 29.90
C GLN A 470 -5.00 17.97 31.29
N GLY A 471 -4.58 16.71 31.40
CA GLY A 471 -4.57 15.96 32.67
C GLY A 471 -5.97 15.60 33.19
N HIS A 472 -6.97 15.49 32.30
CA HIS A 472 -8.31 15.07 32.69
C HIS A 472 -8.30 13.65 33.27
N ARG A 473 -9.15 13.43 34.29
CA ARG A 473 -9.42 12.08 34.80
C ARG A 473 -10.35 11.37 33.84
N LEU A 474 -9.81 10.37 33.14
CA LEU A 474 -10.53 9.57 32.15
C LEU A 474 -11.37 8.49 32.85
N ASN A 475 -12.57 8.85 33.31
CA ASN A 475 -13.46 7.97 34.07
C ASN A 475 -14.68 7.56 33.22
N GLY A 476 -14.52 6.56 32.37
CA GLY A 476 -15.63 5.97 31.60
C GLY A 476 -16.17 6.84 30.46
N GLN A 477 -15.98 8.16 30.51
CA GLN A 477 -16.39 9.11 29.49
C GLN A 477 -15.20 9.87 28.93
N LEU A 478 -15.23 10.12 27.63
CA LEU A 478 -14.27 10.96 26.93
C LEU A 478 -14.94 12.30 26.58
N PRO A 479 -14.53 13.43 27.18
CA PRO A 479 -15.08 14.73 26.83
C PRO A 479 -14.67 15.09 25.41
N MET A 480 -15.65 15.34 24.54
CA MET A 480 -15.42 15.78 23.17
C MET A 480 -15.78 17.26 23.03
N GLU A 481 -14.78 18.07 22.73
CA GLU A 481 -15.00 19.50 22.47
C GLU A 481 -15.43 19.71 21.02
N ASP A 482 -16.19 20.78 20.74
CA ASP A 482 -16.62 21.12 19.38
C ASP A 482 -15.43 21.25 18.42
N ARG A 483 -14.31 21.77 18.92
CA ARG A 483 -13.08 21.91 18.13
C ARG A 483 -12.54 20.57 17.66
N ASP A 484 -12.71 19.47 18.42
CA ASP A 484 -12.23 18.15 18.01
C ASP A 484 -12.99 17.66 16.79
N LEU A 485 -14.32 17.86 16.80
CA LEU A 485 -15.16 17.52 15.66
C LEU A 485 -14.90 18.45 14.47
N THR A 486 -14.86 19.77 14.66
CA THR A 486 -14.63 20.72 13.56
C THR A 486 -13.28 20.48 12.89
N THR A 487 -12.24 20.19 13.67
CA THR A 487 -10.90 19.84 13.14
C THR A 487 -10.94 18.55 12.34
N ALA A 488 -11.64 17.53 12.84
CA ALA A 488 -11.82 16.28 12.12
C ALA A 488 -12.57 16.47 10.80
N LEU A 489 -13.67 17.22 10.78
CA LEU A 489 -14.44 17.47 9.55
C LEU A 489 -13.63 18.27 8.52
N ALA A 490 -12.81 19.23 8.96
CA ALA A 490 -11.91 19.97 8.07
C ALA A 490 -10.81 19.07 7.45
N LEU A 491 -10.25 18.14 8.23
CA LEU A 491 -9.40 17.07 7.69
C LEU A 491 -10.16 16.21 6.67
N GLY A 492 -11.43 15.92 6.93
CA GLY A 492 -12.32 15.18 6.02
C GLY A 492 -12.50 15.85 4.66
N ASP A 493 -12.64 17.18 4.61
CA ASP A 493 -12.71 17.93 3.34
C ASP A 493 -11.44 17.75 2.48
N VAL A 494 -10.27 17.73 3.13
CA VAL A 494 -8.97 17.49 2.49
C VAL A 494 -8.91 16.05 1.98
N TYR A 495 -9.09 15.06 2.86
CA TYR A 495 -9.00 13.63 2.50
C TYR A 495 -10.03 13.23 1.45
N LEU A 496 -11.26 13.78 1.48
CA LEU A 496 -12.25 13.55 0.45
C LEU A 496 -11.74 14.03 -0.91
N SER A 497 -11.14 15.22 -0.98
CA SER A 497 -10.61 15.75 -2.23
C SER A 497 -9.49 14.86 -2.80
N HIS A 498 -8.58 14.36 -1.96
CA HIS A 498 -7.56 13.40 -2.39
C HIS A 498 -8.14 12.05 -2.84
N SER A 499 -9.10 11.51 -2.09
CA SER A 499 -9.76 10.25 -2.43
C SER A 499 -10.51 10.32 -3.75
N LEU A 500 -11.17 11.45 -4.05
CA LEU A 500 -11.87 11.65 -5.32
C LEU A 500 -10.91 11.78 -6.51
N VAL A 501 -9.78 12.49 -6.33
CA VAL A 501 -8.72 12.56 -7.36
C VAL A 501 -8.14 11.18 -7.64
N LEU A 502 -7.95 10.37 -6.59
CA LEU A 502 -7.42 9.02 -6.78
C LEU A 502 -8.45 8.07 -7.39
N LEU A 503 -9.74 8.18 -7.03
CA LEU A 503 -10.83 7.34 -7.54
C LEU A 503 -10.92 7.42 -9.08
N ASP A 504 -10.90 8.63 -9.62
CA ASP A 504 -10.90 8.96 -11.06
C ASP A 504 -9.74 8.32 -11.85
N ARG A 505 -8.71 7.83 -11.14
CA ARG A 505 -7.52 7.19 -11.71
C ARG A 505 -7.47 5.69 -11.45
N MET A 506 -8.45 5.13 -10.74
CA MET A 506 -8.51 3.70 -10.48
C MET A 506 -8.99 2.96 -11.73
N PRO A 507 -8.52 1.73 -11.98
CA PRO A 507 -9.06 0.91 -13.07
C PRO A 507 -10.54 0.61 -12.85
N SER A 508 -11.38 1.01 -13.81
CA SER A 508 -12.79 0.62 -13.86
C SER A 508 -12.93 -0.84 -14.28
N SER A 509 -13.84 -1.61 -13.66
CA SER A 509 -14.08 -3.01 -14.07
C SER A 509 -14.51 -3.16 -15.52
N ALA A 510 -15.04 -2.09 -16.13
CA ALA A 510 -15.45 -2.03 -17.52
C ALA A 510 -14.28 -2.06 -18.54
N SER A 511 -13.04 -1.74 -18.12
CA SER A 511 -11.88 -1.76 -19.02
C SER A 511 -11.17 -3.11 -19.02
N GLY A 512 -11.87 -4.19 -19.38
CA GLY A 512 -11.34 -5.45 -19.94
C GLY A 512 -10.18 -6.20 -19.25
N LEU A 513 -9.63 -5.69 -18.16
CA LEU A 513 -8.63 -6.33 -17.33
C LEU A 513 -9.42 -7.12 -16.31
N THR A 514 -9.85 -8.30 -16.72
CA THR A 514 -10.25 -9.36 -15.80
C THR A 514 -9.23 -9.38 -14.67
N ALA A 515 -9.68 -9.08 -13.45
CA ALA A 515 -8.92 -9.42 -12.24
C ALA A 515 -8.36 -10.84 -12.46
N PRO A 516 -7.07 -11.10 -12.17
CA PRO A 516 -6.52 -12.43 -12.41
C PRO A 516 -7.38 -13.43 -11.65
N ARG A 517 -8.22 -14.17 -12.38
CA ARG A 517 -9.06 -15.22 -11.81
C ARG A 517 -8.09 -16.15 -11.10
N SER A 518 -8.43 -16.46 -9.85
CA SER A 518 -7.63 -17.38 -9.05
C SER A 518 -7.37 -18.64 -9.90
N LYS A 519 -6.10 -19.01 -10.10
CA LYS A 519 -5.70 -20.25 -10.80
C LYS A 519 -6.42 -21.49 -10.24
N TRP A 520 -6.96 -21.40 -9.03
CA TRP A 520 -7.72 -22.46 -8.36
C TRP A 520 -9.21 -22.46 -8.73
N ALA A 521 -9.80 -21.27 -8.95
CA ALA A 521 -11.18 -21.15 -9.42
C ALA A 521 -11.30 -21.62 -10.88
N ASP A 522 -10.36 -21.21 -11.74
CA ASP A 522 -10.32 -21.66 -13.13
C ASP A 522 -10.09 -23.18 -13.23
N LYS A 523 -9.31 -23.76 -12.33
CA LYS A 523 -9.08 -25.22 -12.30
C LYS A 523 -10.33 -26.00 -11.88
N ALA A 524 -11.06 -25.53 -10.87
CA ALA A 524 -12.27 -26.19 -10.40
C ALA A 524 -13.38 -26.12 -11.47
N GLU A 525 -13.57 -24.95 -12.08
CA GLU A 525 -14.55 -24.72 -13.15
C GLU A 525 -14.18 -25.53 -14.41
N GLN A 526 -12.90 -25.60 -14.78
CA GLN A 526 -12.45 -26.45 -15.89
C GLN A 526 -12.59 -27.95 -15.58
N GLN A 527 -12.37 -28.38 -14.34
CA GLN A 527 -12.59 -29.77 -13.93
C GLN A 527 -14.06 -30.16 -14.01
N GLU A 528 -14.96 -29.27 -13.57
CA GLU A 528 -16.40 -29.47 -13.64
C GLU A 528 -16.88 -29.51 -15.10
N ARG A 529 -16.37 -28.61 -15.95
CA ARG A 529 -16.66 -28.61 -17.39
C ARG A 529 -16.16 -29.88 -18.10
N VAL A 530 -14.99 -30.39 -17.72
CA VAL A 530 -14.49 -31.68 -18.23
C VAL A 530 -15.41 -32.84 -17.85
N LYS A 531 -15.89 -32.87 -16.59
CA LYS A 531 -16.83 -33.90 -16.10
C LYS A 531 -18.19 -33.79 -16.77
N GLU A 532 -18.69 -32.59 -16.99
CA GLU A 532 -19.95 -32.32 -17.69
C GLU A 532 -19.89 -32.82 -19.14
N LEU A 533 -18.84 -32.44 -19.88
CA LEU A 533 -18.65 -32.88 -21.27
C LEU A 533 -18.50 -34.41 -21.37
N HIS A 534 -17.84 -35.03 -20.38
CA HIS A 534 -17.77 -36.50 -20.31
C HIS A 534 -19.12 -37.14 -20.00
N SER A 535 -19.94 -36.54 -19.14
CA SER A 535 -21.30 -37.01 -18.85
C SER A 535 -22.24 -36.93 -20.07
N GLN A 536 -21.92 -36.05 -21.04
CA GLN A 536 -22.60 -35.95 -22.33
C GLN A 536 -22.09 -36.98 -23.36
N GLY A 537 -21.21 -37.92 -22.97
CA GLY A 537 -20.72 -39.01 -23.82
C GLY A 537 -19.56 -38.63 -24.75
N LEU A 538 -18.92 -37.48 -24.56
CA LEU A 538 -17.81 -37.04 -25.40
C LEU A 538 -16.52 -37.79 -25.07
N SER A 539 -15.75 -38.16 -26.10
CA SER A 539 -14.45 -38.82 -25.92
C SER A 539 -13.41 -37.88 -25.31
N VAL A 540 -12.42 -38.42 -24.57
CA VAL A 540 -11.29 -37.67 -23.99
C VAL A 540 -10.59 -36.78 -25.01
N ARG A 541 -10.47 -37.23 -26.27
CA ARG A 541 -9.88 -36.45 -27.36
C ARG A 541 -10.72 -35.22 -27.69
N THR A 542 -12.03 -35.39 -27.82
CA THR A 542 -12.96 -34.31 -28.14
C THR A 542 -13.07 -33.30 -27.00
N ILE A 543 -13.01 -33.76 -25.75
CA ILE A 543 -13.00 -32.88 -24.56
C ILE A 543 -11.72 -32.05 -24.52
N ALA A 544 -10.56 -32.66 -24.78
CA ALA A 544 -9.27 -31.96 -24.85
C ALA A 544 -9.27 -30.85 -25.92
N GLU A 545 -9.82 -31.13 -27.10
CA GLU A 545 -9.95 -30.16 -28.20
C GLU A 545 -10.92 -29.00 -27.82
N ARG A 546 -12.03 -29.30 -27.14
CA ARG A 546 -13.02 -28.28 -26.73
C ARG A 546 -12.61 -27.42 -25.53
N THR A 547 -11.76 -27.95 -24.66
CA THR A 547 -11.31 -27.27 -23.43
C THR A 547 -9.92 -26.66 -23.55
N GLY A 548 -9.18 -26.96 -24.63
CA GLY A 548 -7.79 -26.54 -24.81
C GLY A 548 -6.80 -27.25 -23.87
N LEU A 549 -7.24 -28.29 -23.15
CA LEU A 549 -6.44 -29.04 -22.19
C LEU A 549 -5.67 -30.18 -22.87
N GLY A 550 -4.48 -30.50 -22.36
CA GLY A 550 -3.74 -31.70 -22.79
C GLY A 550 -4.52 -32.99 -22.46
N LYS A 551 -4.48 -33.97 -23.36
CA LYS A 551 -5.21 -35.26 -23.21
C LYS A 551 -4.90 -35.96 -21.88
N SER A 552 -3.65 -35.92 -21.42
CA SER A 552 -3.23 -36.48 -20.13
C SER A 552 -3.85 -35.76 -18.92
N THR A 553 -4.14 -34.46 -19.04
CA THR A 553 -4.81 -33.68 -18.01
C THR A 553 -6.29 -34.04 -17.92
N VAL A 554 -6.96 -34.19 -19.07
CA VAL A 554 -8.36 -34.62 -19.14
C VAL A 554 -8.51 -36.04 -18.58
N ASP A 555 -7.66 -36.98 -18.99
CA ASP A 555 -7.66 -38.36 -18.50
C ASP A 555 -7.47 -38.43 -16.97
N ARG A 556 -6.56 -37.62 -16.43
CA ARG A 556 -6.32 -37.52 -14.97
C ARG A 556 -7.49 -36.91 -14.21
N TRP A 557 -8.30 -36.05 -14.82
CA TRP A 557 -9.44 -35.41 -14.15
C TRP A 557 -10.74 -36.21 -14.23
N LEU A 558 -10.77 -37.23 -15.09
CA LEU A 558 -11.87 -38.19 -15.24
C LEU A 558 -11.65 -39.50 -14.47
N LYS A 559 -10.42 -39.75 -14.00
CA LYS A 559 -10.10 -40.74 -12.97
C LYS A 559 -10.43 -40.19 -11.59
#